data_AF-A0A354NXI1-F1
#
_entry.id   AF-A0A354NXI1-F1
#
_cell.length_a   1.000
_cell.length_b   1.000
_cell.length_c   1.000
_cell.angle_alpha   90.00
_cell.angle_beta   90.00
_cell.angle_gamma   90.00
#
_symmetry.space_group_name_H-M   'P 1'
#
loop_
_entity.id
_entity.type
_entity.pdbx_description
1 polymer ?
#
loop_
_entity_poly.entity_id
_entity_poly.type
_entity_poly.pdbx_seq_one_letter_code
_entity_poly.pdbx_strand_id
1 'polypeptide(L)' 'DIDIMVDVNEGYDVRTAIRAARLLEPLDIRWLEEPVHWYDRIEGLRQVA' A
#
# COMPACT_ATOMS: atom_id res chain seq x y z
N ASP A 1 9.96 20.62 6.59
CA ASP A 1 9.22 19.36 6.72
C ASP A 1 9.07 18.76 5.33
N ILE A 2 9.09 17.43 5.20
CA ILE A 2 9.06 16.73 3.91
C ILE A 2 8.13 15.53 4.03
N ASP A 3 7.19 15.41 3.09
CA ASP A 3 6.32 14.24 3.00
C ASP A 3 7.04 13.06 2.36
N ILE A 4 6.74 11.86 2.86
CA ILE A 4 7.23 10.60 2.29
C ILE A 4 6.08 9.86 1.63
N MET A 5 6.32 9.42 0.40
CA MET A 5 5.43 8.56 -0.37
C MET A 5 6.16 7.27 -0.70
N VAL A 6 5.45 6.15 -0.69
CA VAL A 6 6.01 4.84 -1.00
C VAL A 6 5.24 4.24 -2.17
N ASP A 7 5.94 3.88 -3.23
CA ASP A 7 5.40 3.15 -4.37
C ASP A 7 5.93 1.70 -4.32
N VAL A 8 5.00 0.74 -4.38
CA VAL A 8 5.30 -0.69 -4.33
C VAL A 8 5.38 -1.30 -5.74
N ASN A 9 4.90 -0.57 -6.76
CA ASN A 9 4.86 -0.99 -8.16
C ASN A 9 4.19 -2.35 -8.36
N GLU A 10 2.97 -2.49 -7.82
CA GLU A 10 2.12 -3.68 -7.94
C GLU A 10 2.78 -4.97 -7.40
N GLY A 11 3.65 -4.82 -6.40
CA GLY A 11 4.55 -5.87 -5.93
C GLY A 11 4.02 -6.78 -4.81
N TYR A 12 3.01 -6.38 -4.04
CA TYR A 12 2.48 -7.21 -2.95
C TYR A 12 1.19 -7.95 -3.32
N ASP A 13 0.97 -9.08 -2.66
CA ASP A 13 -0.38 -9.62 -2.50
C ASP A 13 -1.18 -8.77 -1.48
N VAL A 14 -2.51 -8.91 -1.50
CA VAL A 14 -3.42 -8.13 -0.64
C VAL A 14 -3.09 -8.25 0.86
N ARG A 15 -2.74 -9.44 1.35
CA ARG A 15 -2.44 -9.62 2.79
C ARG A 15 -1.13 -8.94 3.16
N THR A 16 -0.13 -9.03 2.28
CA THR A 16 1.16 -8.36 2.46
C THR A 16 1.00 -6.84 2.41
N ALA A 17 0.18 -6.31 1.50
CA ALA A 17 -0.17 -4.89 1.42
C ALA A 17 -0.84 -4.38 2.72
N ILE A 18 -1.84 -5.09 3.25
CA ILE A 18 -2.49 -4.73 4.52
C ILE A 18 -1.48 -4.72 5.67
N ARG A 19 -0.59 -5.73 5.72
CA ARG A 19 0.45 -5.80 6.75
C ARG A 19 1.44 -4.63 6.61
N ALA A 20 1.86 -4.29 5.40
CA ALA A 20 2.77 -3.18 5.14
C ALA A 20 2.14 -1.84 5.55
N ALA A 21 0.88 -1.58 5.16
CA ALA A 21 0.16 -0.36 5.53
C ALA A 21 0.12 -0.14 7.05
N ARG A 22 -0.20 -1.19 7.83
CA ARG A 22 -0.20 -1.13 9.31
C ARG A 22 1.18 -0.89 9.92
N LEU A 23 2.24 -1.41 9.31
CA LEU A 23 3.61 -1.18 9.78
C LEU A 23 4.13 0.22 9.44
N LEU A 24 3.60 0.83 8.38
CA LEU A 24 3.98 2.16 7.90
C LEU A 24 3.15 3.28 8.55
N GLU A 25 1.96 2.98 9.09
CA GLU A 25 1.09 3.96 9.77
C GLU A 25 1.81 4.83 10.83
N PRO A 26 2.69 4.29 11.71
CA PRO A 26 3.38 5.11 12.71
C PRO A 26 4.44 6.06 12.14
N LEU A 27 4.80 5.91 10.86
CA LEU A 27 5.81 6.72 10.18
C LEU A 27 5.23 7.94 9.46
N ASP A 28 3.90 8.12 9.51
CA ASP A 28 3.19 9.24 8.86
C ASP A 28 3.51 9.38 7.36
N ILE A 29 3.56 8.25 6.65
CA ILE A 29 3.68 8.28 5.19
C ILE A 29 2.40 8.86 4.58
N ARG A 30 2.55 9.69 3.54
CA ARG A 30 1.42 10.38 2.91
C ARG A 30 0.53 9.43 2.12
N TRP A 31 1.11 8.46 1.42
CA TRP A 31 0.38 7.38 0.76
C TRP A 31 1.26 6.14 0.49
N LEU A 32 0.58 5.02 0.27
CA LEU A 32 1.15 3.77 -0.24
C LEU A 32 0.54 3.49 -1.62
N GLU A 33 1.34 3.67 -2.66
CA GLU A 33 0.94 3.61 -4.07
C GLU A 33 1.12 2.22 -4.66
N GLU A 34 0.16 1.84 -5.50
CA GLU A 34 0.09 0.55 -6.20
C GLU A 34 0.50 -0.66 -5.35
N PRO A 35 -0.06 -0.84 -4.13
CA PRO A 35 0.42 -1.89 -3.23
C PRO A 35 0.14 -3.30 -3.73
N VAL A 36 -0.90 -3.51 -4.54
CA VAL A 36 -1.37 -4.83 -4.96
C VAL A 36 -1.05 -5.13 -6.41
N HIS A 37 -0.91 -6.41 -6.77
CA HIS A 37 -0.76 -6.86 -8.15
C HIS A 37 -1.83 -6.31 -9.11
N TRP A 38 -1.48 -6.11 -10.38
CA TRP A 38 -2.36 -5.54 -11.42
C TRP A 38 -3.71 -6.24 -11.57
N TYR A 39 -3.76 -7.56 -11.37
CA TYR A 39 -4.99 -8.35 -11.48
C TYR A 39 -5.92 -8.20 -10.27
N ASP A 40 -5.41 -7.69 -9.14
CA ASP A 40 -6.17 -7.43 -7.91
C ASP A 40 -6.51 -5.93 -7.75
N ARG A 41 -6.27 -5.11 -8.77
CA ARG A 41 -6.36 -3.64 -8.67
C ARG A 41 -7.69 -3.11 -8.12
N ILE A 42 -8.82 -3.74 -8.41
CA ILE A 42 -10.13 -3.25 -7.92
C ILE A 42 -10.41 -3.81 -6.52
N GLU A 43 -10.60 -5.13 -6.41
CA GLU A 43 -11.02 -5.76 -5.15
C GLU A 43 -9.89 -5.79 -4.11
N GLY A 44 -8.64 -5.94 -4.54
CA GLY A 44 -7.48 -5.89 -3.65
C GLY A 44 -7.26 -4.50 -3.07
N LEU A 45 -7.32 -3.43 -3.88
CA LEU A 45 -7.23 -2.06 -3.34
C LEU A 45 -8.38 -1.75 -2.39
N ARG A 46 -9.60 -2.22 -2.68
CA ARG A 46 -10.77 -2.07 -1.79
C ARG A 46 -10.58 -2.74 -0.42
N GLN A 47 -9.71 -3.75 -0.31
CA GLN A 47 -9.41 -4.42 0.96
C GLN A 47 -8.27 -3.75 1.74
N VAL A 48 -7.41 -3.00 1.04
CA VAL A 48 -6.29 -2.27 1.66
C VAL A 48 -6.75 -0.92 2.21
N ALA A 49 -7.68 -0.25 1.53
CA ALA A 49 -8.22 1.08 1.85
C ALA A 49 -9.41 1.05 2.81
#